data_AF-L0DDQ9-F1
#
_entry.id   AF-L0DDQ9-F1
#
_cell.length_a   1.000
_cell.length_b   1.000
_cell.length_c   1.000
_cell.angle_alpha   90.00
_cell.angle_beta   90.00
_cell.angle_gamma   90.00
#
_symmetry.space_group_name_H-M   'P 1'
#
loop_
_entity.id
_entity.type
_entity.pdbx_description
1 polymer ?
#
loop_
_entity_poly.entity_id
_entity_poly.type
_entity_poly.pdbx_seq_one_letter_code
_entity_poly.pdbx_strand_id
1 'polypeptide(L)'
;MAHLYLIRYGLMAQVGKFSADSADLERGTTVVIRSHRGTELGEVLASLPSSSSEEEGAVPARVLRIAGPDDLEQARLAESARPSRFEICQRLFQDGVWPMELIDVEPLLDDRRTVLHYLGPHRLDVTGLLSAFRATYDLDVMLEPVGRDVPDEEEAETDEGGCGSCGTEGGGCGSSGGGCGTGGGSSHGGCSDCGVKKLISGSRRSAVR
;
A
#
# COMPACT_ATOMS: atom_id res chain seq x y z
N MET A 1 -26.48 3.83 -21.32
CA MET A 1 -26.18 4.38 -19.97
C MET A 1 -24.91 3.71 -19.52
N ALA A 2 -23.97 4.43 -18.90
CA ALA A 2 -22.80 3.77 -18.32
C ALA A 2 -23.21 3.05 -17.03
N HIS A 3 -22.81 1.79 -16.88
CA HIS A 3 -22.99 1.02 -15.66
C HIS A 3 -21.70 1.08 -14.85
N LEU A 4 -21.80 1.34 -13.54
CA LEU A 4 -20.63 1.45 -12.67
C LEU A 4 -20.43 0.14 -11.90
N TYR A 5 -19.18 -0.29 -11.77
CA TYR A 5 -18.80 -1.49 -11.04
C TYR A 5 -17.58 -1.22 -10.15
N LEU A 6 -17.55 -1.89 -8.99
CA LEU A 6 -16.33 -2.06 -8.22
C LEU A 6 -15.57 -3.26 -8.77
N ILE A 7 -14.31 -3.06 -9.14
CA ILE A 7 -13.45 -4.10 -9.70
C ILE A 7 -12.16 -4.16 -8.89
N ARG A 8 -11.74 -5.37 -8.53
CA ARG A 8 -10.43 -5.66 -7.96
C ARG A 8 -9.43 -5.92 -9.07
N TYR A 9 -8.26 -5.30 -9.02
CA TYR A 9 -7.27 -5.33 -10.08
C TYR A 9 -5.85 -5.07 -9.54
N GLY A 10 -4.84 -5.46 -10.31
CA GLY A 10 -3.44 -5.40 -9.89
C GLY A 10 -3.01 -6.46 -8.85
N LEU A 11 -1.70 -6.69 -8.75
CA LEU A 11 -1.05 -7.58 -7.78
C LEU A 11 -1.35 -7.14 -6.33
N MET A 12 -1.40 -5.83 -6.10
CA MET A 12 -1.76 -5.23 -4.80
C MET A 12 -3.26 -5.30 -4.47
N ALA A 13 -4.06 -5.99 -5.29
CA ALA A 13 -5.51 -6.16 -5.11
C ALA A 13 -6.26 -4.82 -4.92
N GLN A 14 -5.83 -3.78 -5.65
CA GLN A 14 -6.44 -2.47 -5.63
C GLN A 14 -7.92 -2.57 -6.04
N VAL A 15 -8.77 -1.67 -5.52
CA VAL A 15 -10.20 -1.63 -5.87
C VAL A 15 -10.54 -0.28 -6.46
N GLY A 16 -11.13 -0.27 -7.64
CA GLY A 16 -11.50 0.95 -8.37
C GLY A 16 -12.96 0.92 -8.83
N LYS A 17 -13.49 2.11 -9.12
CA LYS A 17 -14.75 2.28 -9.85
C LYS A 17 -14.46 2.24 -11.35
N PHE A 18 -15.16 1.40 -12.09
CA PHE A 18 -15.02 1.30 -13.54
C PHE A 18 -16.38 1.44 -14.21
N SER A 19 -16.44 2.19 -15.31
CA SER A 19 -17.62 2.24 -16.18
C SER A 19 -17.61 1.07 -17.16
N ALA A 20 -18.78 0.49 -17.46
CA ALA A 20 -18.96 -0.49 -18.52
C ALA A 20 -20.17 -0.14 -19.38
N ASP A 21 -20.13 -0.53 -20.64
CA ASP A 21 -21.22 -0.36 -21.59
C ASP A 21 -22.35 -1.40 -21.39
N SER A 22 -22.09 -2.49 -20.65
CA SER A 22 -23.04 -3.57 -20.36
C SER A 22 -23.51 -3.60 -18.90
N ALA A 23 -24.77 -3.99 -18.70
CA ALA A 23 -25.44 -4.07 -17.39
C ALA A 23 -25.23 -5.43 -16.68
N ASP A 24 -24.67 -6.42 -17.38
CA ASP A 24 -24.81 -7.84 -17.05
C ASP A 24 -23.49 -8.47 -16.55
N LEU A 25 -22.64 -7.70 -15.86
CA LEU A 25 -21.41 -8.24 -15.27
C LEU A 25 -21.68 -8.80 -13.86
N GLU A 26 -21.62 -10.12 -13.73
CA GLU A 26 -21.82 -10.81 -12.46
C GLU A 26 -20.61 -10.68 -11.53
N ARG A 27 -20.85 -10.78 -10.22
CA ARG A 27 -19.78 -10.80 -9.22
C ARG A 27 -18.90 -12.05 -9.41
N GLY A 28 -17.59 -11.85 -9.42
CA GLY A 28 -16.59 -12.88 -9.68
C GLY A 28 -16.27 -13.07 -11.17
N THR A 29 -16.93 -12.34 -12.08
CA THR A 29 -16.56 -12.36 -13.51
C THR A 29 -15.20 -11.67 -13.69
N THR A 30 -14.27 -12.37 -14.35
CA THR A 30 -13.01 -11.79 -14.82
C THR A 30 -13.25 -10.97 -16.08
N VAL A 31 -12.79 -9.72 -16.07
CA VAL A 31 -12.96 -8.75 -17.15
C VAL A 31 -11.63 -8.11 -17.49
N VAL A 32 -11.47 -7.68 -18.75
CA VAL A 32 -10.36 -6.83 -19.16
C VAL A 32 -10.75 -5.38 -18.95
N ILE A 33 -9.95 -4.66 -18.18
CA ILE A 33 -10.15 -3.25 -17.84
C ILE A 33 -9.04 -2.39 -18.44
N ARG A 34 -9.33 -1.10 -18.60
CA ARG A 34 -8.34 -0.06 -18.80
C ARG A 34 -8.32 0.83 -17.56
N SER A 35 -7.22 0.75 -16.81
CA SER A 35 -6.92 1.59 -15.66
C SER A 35 -6.07 2.80 -16.07
N HIS A 36 -5.58 3.55 -15.08
CA HIS A 36 -4.54 4.56 -15.29
C HIS A 36 -3.17 3.95 -15.62
N ARG A 37 -2.89 2.70 -15.18
CA ARG A 37 -1.65 1.98 -15.45
C ARG A 37 -1.60 1.44 -16.89
N GLY A 38 -2.70 0.86 -17.35
CA GLY A 38 -2.80 0.30 -18.70
C GLY A 38 -3.99 -0.64 -18.85
N THR A 39 -3.90 -1.57 -19.78
CA THR A 39 -4.85 -2.67 -19.93
C THR A 39 -4.43 -3.86 -19.06
N GLU A 40 -5.33 -4.34 -18.20
CA GLU A 40 -5.06 -5.42 -17.23
C GLU A 40 -6.32 -6.26 -16.96
N LEU A 41 -6.17 -7.38 -16.22
CA LEU A 41 -7.31 -8.14 -15.74
C LEU A 41 -7.86 -7.56 -14.43
N GLY A 42 -9.18 -7.61 -14.28
CA GLY A 42 -9.85 -7.35 -13.02
C GLY A 42 -10.99 -8.32 -12.74
N GLU A 43 -11.37 -8.44 -11.48
CA GLU A 43 -12.49 -9.25 -11.00
C GLU A 43 -13.62 -8.34 -10.50
N VAL A 44 -14.83 -8.53 -11.01
CA VAL A 44 -16.00 -7.74 -10.63
C VAL A 44 -16.43 -8.08 -9.19
N LEU A 45 -16.41 -7.10 -8.29
CA LEU A 45 -16.80 -7.27 -6.89
C LEU A 45 -18.29 -6.97 -6.65
N ALA A 46 -18.81 -5.92 -7.27
CA ALA A 46 -20.20 -5.47 -7.14
C ALA A 46 -20.58 -4.48 -8.27
N SER A 47 -21.86 -4.41 -8.62
CA SER A 47 -22.43 -3.30 -9.36
C SER A 47 -22.76 -2.13 -8.42
N LEU A 48 -22.60 -0.90 -8.91
CA LEU A 48 -22.92 0.33 -8.20
C LEU A 48 -24.14 1.03 -8.83
N PRO A 49 -25.01 1.69 -8.04
CA PRO A 49 -26.03 2.56 -8.59
C PRO A 49 -25.38 3.74 -9.32
N SER A 50 -26.02 4.15 -10.42
CA SER A 50 -25.58 5.25 -11.30
C SER A 50 -25.61 6.64 -10.65
N SER A 51 -25.97 6.74 -9.38
CA SER A 51 -25.90 7.96 -8.55
C SER A 51 -24.57 8.15 -7.82
N SER A 52 -23.64 7.18 -7.89
CA SER A 52 -22.28 7.39 -7.37
C SER A 52 -21.49 8.31 -8.30
N SER A 53 -21.25 9.54 -7.84
CA SER A 53 -20.56 10.59 -8.59
C SER A 53 -19.18 10.13 -9.09
N GLU A 54 -18.91 10.44 -10.36
CA GLU A 54 -17.59 10.30 -10.97
C GLU A 54 -16.62 11.27 -10.28
N GLU A 55 -15.43 10.79 -9.88
CA GLU A 55 -14.38 11.68 -9.39
C GLU A 55 -13.64 12.27 -10.59
N GLU A 56 -13.88 13.56 -10.80
CA GLU A 56 -13.52 14.31 -12.00
C GLU A 56 -12.01 14.62 -12.02
N GLY A 57 -11.22 13.75 -12.66
CA GLY A 57 -9.78 14.00 -12.86
C GLY A 57 -8.91 12.80 -13.25
N ALA A 58 -9.36 11.56 -12.99
CA ALA A 58 -8.60 10.36 -13.38
C ALA A 58 -8.87 9.94 -14.84
N VAL A 59 -7.88 9.27 -15.46
CA VAL A 59 -8.04 8.57 -16.76
C VAL A 59 -9.31 7.71 -16.72
N PRO A 60 -10.17 7.71 -17.76
CA PRO A 60 -11.48 7.04 -17.71
C PRO A 60 -11.32 5.53 -17.51
N ALA A 61 -11.40 5.12 -16.25
CA ALA A 61 -11.33 3.75 -15.78
C ALA A 61 -12.57 3.01 -16.30
N ARG A 62 -12.37 2.11 -17.26
CA ARG A 62 -13.48 1.41 -17.93
C ARG A 62 -13.21 -0.06 -18.14
N VAL A 63 -14.28 -0.85 -18.13
CA VAL A 63 -14.29 -2.23 -18.61
C VAL A 63 -14.27 -2.20 -20.14
N LEU A 64 -13.39 -3.01 -20.73
CA LEU A 64 -13.33 -3.16 -22.19
C LEU A 64 -14.24 -4.31 -22.66
N ARG A 65 -14.24 -5.43 -21.92
CA ARG A 65 -14.98 -6.67 -22.23
C ARG A 65 -14.75 -7.72 -21.14
N ILE A 66 -15.53 -8.80 -21.17
CA ILE A 66 -15.24 -10.04 -20.40
C ILE A 66 -13.92 -10.65 -20.90
N ALA A 67 -13.14 -11.26 -19.99
CA ALA A 67 -11.89 -11.93 -20.33
C ALA A 67 -12.17 -13.24 -21.08
N GLY A 68 -11.59 -13.39 -22.28
CA GLY A 68 -11.61 -14.63 -23.06
C GLY A 68 -10.44 -15.55 -22.70
N PRO A 69 -10.38 -16.76 -23.30
CA PRO A 69 -9.29 -17.71 -23.06
C PRO A 69 -7.91 -17.12 -23.42
N ASP A 70 -7.85 -16.32 -24.50
CA ASP A 70 -6.61 -15.69 -24.95
C ASP A 70 -6.08 -14.67 -23.92
N ASP A 71 -6.94 -13.90 -23.27
CA ASP A 71 -6.55 -12.93 -22.24
C ASP A 71 -6.04 -13.62 -20.97
N LEU A 72 -6.68 -14.73 -20.59
CA LEU A 72 -6.28 -15.53 -19.44
C LEU A 72 -4.93 -16.19 -19.68
N GLU A 73 -4.66 -16.66 -20.91
CA GLU A 73 -3.35 -17.18 -21.29
C GLU A 73 -2.30 -16.06 -21.36
N GLN A 74 -2.63 -14.88 -21.90
CA GLN A 74 -1.73 -13.72 -21.87
C GLN A 74 -1.37 -13.31 -20.43
N ALA A 75 -2.35 -13.27 -19.52
CA ALA A 75 -2.10 -13.00 -18.11
C ALA A 75 -1.24 -14.08 -17.44
N ARG A 76 -1.45 -15.36 -17.79
CA ARG A 76 -0.64 -16.48 -17.30
C ARG A 76 0.81 -16.39 -17.79
N LEU A 77 1.01 -16.00 -19.05
CA LEU A 77 2.33 -15.75 -19.63
C LEU A 77 3.01 -14.54 -18.96
N ALA A 78 2.27 -13.46 -18.75
CA ALA A 78 2.72 -12.25 -18.07
C ALA A 78 3.22 -12.55 -16.64
N GLU A 79 2.43 -13.29 -15.84
CA GLU A 79 2.85 -13.75 -14.51
C GLU A 79 4.05 -14.70 -14.57
N SER A 80 4.12 -15.61 -15.55
CA SER A 80 5.28 -16.50 -15.72
C SER A 80 6.57 -15.76 -16.09
N ALA A 81 6.45 -14.58 -16.72
CA ALA A 81 7.55 -13.69 -17.04
C ALA A 81 7.92 -12.72 -15.90
N ARG A 82 7.16 -12.69 -14.80
CA ARG A 82 7.40 -11.78 -13.67
C ARG A 82 8.78 -11.99 -13.02
N PRO A 83 9.26 -13.21 -12.72
CA PRO A 83 10.58 -13.39 -12.09
C PRO A 83 11.74 -12.91 -12.97
N SER A 84 11.70 -13.20 -14.27
CA SER A 84 12.76 -12.77 -15.19
C SER A 84 12.71 -11.25 -15.46
N ARG A 85 11.53 -10.64 -15.51
CA ARG A 85 11.38 -9.16 -15.53
C ARG A 85 11.90 -8.54 -14.23
N PHE A 86 11.67 -9.16 -13.06
CA PHE A 86 12.19 -8.69 -11.77
C PHE A 86 13.72 -8.68 -11.75
N GLU A 87 14.37 -9.77 -12.17
CA GLU A 87 15.84 -9.86 -12.27
C GLU A 87 16.45 -8.86 -13.27
N ILE A 88 15.72 -8.54 -14.35
CA ILE A 88 16.13 -7.49 -15.30
C ILE A 88 16.07 -6.11 -14.63
N CYS A 89 14.95 -5.77 -13.97
CA CYS A 89 14.77 -4.50 -13.31
C CYS A 89 15.76 -4.32 -12.15
N GLN A 90 15.92 -5.34 -11.29
CA GLN A 90 16.80 -5.30 -10.13
C GLN A 90 18.26 -4.98 -10.51
N ARG A 91 18.77 -5.52 -11.64
CA ARG A 91 20.11 -5.18 -12.14
C ARG A 91 20.25 -3.70 -12.48
N LEU A 92 19.26 -3.11 -13.15
CA LEU A 92 19.29 -1.68 -13.49
C LEU A 92 19.16 -0.77 -12.26
N PHE A 93 18.49 -1.24 -11.19
CA PHE A 93 18.51 -0.57 -9.88
C PHE A 93 19.86 -0.70 -9.17
N GLN A 94 20.60 -1.81 -9.33
CA GLN A 94 21.94 -2.02 -8.75
C GLN A 94 23.04 -1.24 -9.49
N ASP A 95 22.92 -1.10 -10.82
CA ASP A 95 23.85 -0.33 -11.65
C ASP A 95 23.69 1.19 -11.49
N GLY A 96 22.55 1.64 -10.94
CA GLY A 96 22.24 3.04 -10.66
C GLY A 96 22.36 3.40 -9.18
N VAL A 97 22.53 4.70 -8.88
CA VAL A 97 22.50 5.22 -7.52
C VAL A 97 21.12 5.83 -7.26
N TRP A 98 20.12 4.96 -7.03
CA TRP A 98 18.74 5.35 -6.75
C TRP A 98 18.41 5.06 -5.28
N PRO A 99 17.88 6.01 -4.50
CA PRO A 99 17.54 5.83 -3.09
C PRO A 99 16.17 5.11 -2.94
N MET A 100 16.00 3.97 -3.61
CA MET A 100 14.75 3.23 -3.66
C MET A 100 14.98 1.73 -3.82
N GLU A 101 14.19 0.92 -3.13
CA GLU A 101 14.24 -0.54 -3.16
C GLU A 101 13.10 -1.09 -4.03
N LEU A 102 13.41 -1.98 -4.98
CA LEU A 102 12.40 -2.65 -5.80
C LEU A 102 11.76 -3.81 -5.02
N ILE A 103 10.45 -3.75 -4.81
CA ILE A 103 9.67 -4.73 -4.03
C ILE A 103 9.13 -5.85 -4.93
N ASP A 104 8.43 -5.50 -6.02
CA ASP A 104 7.94 -6.46 -7.02
C ASP A 104 7.72 -5.77 -8.37
N VAL A 105 7.56 -6.54 -9.44
CA VAL A 105 7.19 -6.04 -10.77
C VAL A 105 5.88 -6.66 -11.22
N GLU A 106 5.03 -5.92 -11.90
CA GLU A 106 3.75 -6.42 -12.42
C GLU A 106 3.65 -6.18 -13.93
N PRO A 107 3.85 -7.23 -14.75
CA PRO A 107 3.62 -7.19 -16.19
C PRO A 107 2.13 -7.02 -16.54
N LEU A 108 1.79 -5.98 -17.31
CA LEU A 108 0.40 -5.73 -17.75
C LEU A 108 0.07 -6.49 -19.05
N LEU A 109 -1.22 -6.60 -19.39
CA LEU A 109 -1.69 -7.30 -20.59
C LEU A 109 -1.30 -6.59 -21.90
N ASP A 110 -0.97 -5.29 -21.86
CA ASP A 110 -0.44 -4.53 -23.01
C ASP A 110 1.02 -4.92 -23.38
N ASP A 111 1.60 -5.94 -22.73
CA ASP A 111 2.94 -6.56 -22.89
C ASP A 111 4.14 -5.64 -22.61
N ARG A 112 4.16 -4.45 -23.24
CA ARG A 112 5.19 -3.43 -23.12
C ARG A 112 5.20 -2.71 -21.78
N ARG A 113 4.04 -2.68 -21.09
CA ARG A 113 3.90 -1.98 -19.80
C ARG A 113 4.19 -2.91 -18.63
N THR A 114 5.07 -2.45 -17.74
CA THR A 114 5.38 -3.13 -16.47
C THR A 114 5.28 -2.12 -15.33
N VAL A 115 4.52 -2.45 -14.30
CA VAL A 115 4.40 -1.64 -13.09
C VAL A 115 5.51 -2.08 -12.14
N LEU A 116 6.20 -1.14 -11.51
CA LEU A 116 7.31 -1.37 -10.59
C LEU A 116 6.89 -0.87 -9.21
N HIS A 117 6.69 -1.80 -8.29
CA HIS A 117 6.39 -1.51 -6.90
C HIS A 117 7.69 -1.24 -6.16
N TYR A 118 7.86 -0.04 -5.59
CA TYR A 118 9.11 0.35 -4.92
C TYR A 118 8.87 0.94 -3.53
N LEU A 119 9.87 0.84 -2.66
CA LEU A 119 9.94 1.54 -1.38
C LEU A 119 10.97 2.67 -1.48
N GLY A 120 10.60 3.90 -1.12
CA GLY A 120 11.46 5.07 -1.21
C GLY A 120 10.67 6.39 -1.14
N PRO A 121 11.35 7.54 -1.09
CA PRO A 121 10.70 8.85 -1.01
C PRO A 121 9.86 9.12 -2.27
N HIS A 122 8.67 9.70 -2.11
CA HIS A 122 7.74 9.94 -3.23
C HIS A 122 8.20 11.06 -4.19
N ARG A 123 9.23 11.85 -3.82
CA ARG A 123 9.74 13.01 -4.58
C ARG A 123 11.04 12.72 -5.33
N LEU A 124 11.06 11.64 -6.12
CA LEU A 124 12.21 11.29 -6.96
C LEU A 124 12.06 11.79 -8.39
N ASP A 125 13.13 12.33 -8.97
CA ASP A 125 13.20 12.56 -10.42
C ASP A 125 13.43 11.22 -11.14
N VAL A 126 12.32 10.58 -11.49
CA VAL A 126 12.30 9.31 -12.21
C VAL A 126 12.65 9.44 -13.69
N THR A 127 12.80 10.66 -14.24
CA THR A 127 12.93 10.88 -15.69
C THR A 127 14.13 10.14 -16.29
N GLY A 128 15.28 10.16 -15.59
CA GLY A 128 16.48 9.43 -16.00
C GLY A 128 16.29 7.91 -15.94
N LEU A 129 15.64 7.40 -14.89
CA LEU A 129 15.35 5.98 -14.70
C LEU A 129 14.41 5.44 -15.79
N LEU A 130 13.31 6.14 -16.07
CA LEU A 130 12.36 5.79 -17.14
C LEU A 130 13.04 5.76 -18.52
N SER A 131 13.97 6.70 -18.78
CA SER A 131 14.76 6.72 -20.02
C SER A 131 15.71 5.54 -20.13
N ALA A 132 16.38 5.15 -19.03
CA ALA A 132 17.28 4.01 -18.98
C ALA A 132 16.55 2.68 -19.26
N PHE A 133 15.38 2.46 -18.65
CA PHE A 133 14.55 1.28 -18.91
C PHE A 133 14.15 1.14 -20.38
N ARG A 134 13.71 2.23 -21.01
CA ARG A 134 13.35 2.25 -22.44
C ARG A 134 14.56 2.02 -23.34
N ALA A 135 15.71 2.64 -23.02
CA ALA A 135 16.92 2.54 -23.83
C ALA A 135 17.60 1.15 -23.77
N THR A 136 17.59 0.51 -22.60
CA THR A 136 18.29 -0.77 -22.38
C THR A 136 17.41 -1.99 -22.68
N TYR A 137 16.10 -1.92 -22.42
CA TYR A 137 15.20 -3.09 -22.45
C TYR A 137 13.93 -2.93 -23.29
N ASP A 138 13.67 -1.78 -23.93
CA ASP A 138 12.41 -1.45 -24.63
C ASP A 138 11.15 -1.63 -23.76
N LEU A 139 11.29 -1.45 -22.44
CA LEU A 139 10.19 -1.55 -21.47
C LEU A 139 9.62 -0.17 -21.13
N ASP A 140 8.29 -0.06 -21.18
CA ASP A 140 7.55 1.10 -20.67
C ASP A 140 7.20 0.84 -19.20
N VAL A 141 7.93 1.46 -18.28
CA VAL A 141 7.74 1.20 -16.84
C VAL A 141 6.94 2.30 -16.15
N MET A 142 6.04 1.90 -15.26
CA MET A 142 5.31 2.80 -14.36
C MET A 142 5.74 2.52 -12.92
N LEU A 143 6.15 3.54 -12.18
CA LEU A 143 6.64 3.41 -10.81
C LEU A 143 5.50 3.71 -9.82
N GLU A 144 5.12 2.73 -9.00
CA GLU A 144 4.16 2.90 -7.90
C GLU A 144 4.86 2.75 -6.55
N PRO A 145 4.90 3.80 -5.70
CA PRO A 145 5.47 3.69 -4.37
C PRO A 145 4.56 2.84 -3.46
N VAL A 146 5.17 2.02 -2.63
CA VAL A 146 4.51 1.18 -1.62
C VAL A 146 4.94 1.64 -0.24
N GLY A 147 3.95 1.94 0.62
CA GLY A 147 4.18 2.33 2.01
C GLY A 147 3.96 3.81 2.28
N ARG A 148 4.34 4.23 3.49
CA ARG A 148 4.35 5.63 3.92
C ARG A 148 5.65 6.28 3.46
N ASP A 149 5.63 7.57 3.15
CA ASP A 149 6.85 8.39 3.01
C ASP A 149 7.84 8.00 4.11
N VAL A 150 9.01 7.49 3.70
CA VAL A 150 10.20 7.56 4.53
C VAL A 150 10.58 9.04 4.52
N PRO A 151 10.50 9.78 5.64
CA PRO A 151 11.01 11.14 5.67
C PRO A 151 12.48 11.09 5.31
N ASP A 152 12.94 12.05 4.49
CA ASP A 152 14.35 12.13 4.12
C ASP A 152 15.20 12.08 5.40
N GLU A 153 16.25 11.25 5.42
CA GLU A 153 17.00 10.93 6.65
C GLU A 153 17.68 12.17 7.28
N GLU A 154 17.68 13.32 6.58
CA GLU A 154 18.09 14.63 7.08
C GLU A 154 17.10 15.27 8.08
N GLU A 155 15.81 14.88 8.11
CA GLU A 155 14.82 15.37 9.09
C GLU A 155 14.75 14.52 10.38
N ALA A 156 15.54 13.44 10.49
CA ALA A 156 15.58 12.57 11.68
C ALA A 156 16.36 13.16 12.88
N GLU A 157 16.94 14.37 12.74
CA GLU A 157 17.88 14.98 13.69
C GLU A 157 17.37 16.28 14.36
N THR A 158 16.05 16.58 14.33
CA THR A 158 15.48 17.67 15.16
C THR A 158 14.14 17.34 15.82
N ASP A 159 14.10 16.26 16.61
CA ASP A 159 13.13 16.14 17.70
C ASP A 159 13.85 15.69 18.99
N GLU A 160 14.81 16.53 19.43
CA GLU A 160 15.13 16.65 20.86
C GLU A 160 13.89 17.18 21.60
N GLY A 161 12.90 16.30 21.76
CA GLY A 161 11.72 16.48 22.59
C GLY A 161 12.14 16.59 24.05
N GLY A 162 12.67 17.76 24.40
CA GLY A 162 13.22 18.06 25.70
C GLY A 162 12.21 17.70 26.78
N CYS A 163 12.61 16.77 27.65
CA CYS A 163 11.86 16.42 28.84
C CYS A 163 11.75 17.68 29.71
N GLY A 164 10.67 18.43 29.51
CA GLY A 164 10.32 19.60 30.30
C GLY A 164 10.17 19.16 31.74
N SER A 165 11.17 19.49 32.55
CA SER A 165 11.23 19.08 33.95
C SER A 165 9.96 19.52 34.68
N CYS A 166 9.38 18.60 35.45
CA CYS A 166 8.26 18.91 36.32
C CYS A 166 8.72 19.84 37.46
N GLY A 167 8.71 21.15 37.21
CA GLY A 167 8.90 22.18 38.22
C GLY A 167 7.73 22.18 39.21
N THR A 168 7.84 21.40 40.28
CA THR A 168 6.82 21.24 41.32
C THR A 168 6.79 22.42 42.30
N GLU A 169 6.50 23.63 41.85
CA GLU A 169 6.38 24.81 42.73
C GLU A 169 5.25 25.76 42.29
N GLY A 170 4.30 26.06 43.19
CA GLY A 170 3.36 27.20 43.04
C GLY A 170 1.87 26.82 42.89
N GLY A 171 1.14 26.88 44.01
CA GLY A 171 -0.28 26.50 44.10
C GLY A 171 -1.30 27.33 43.30
N GLY A 172 -2.53 26.81 43.22
CA GLY A 172 -3.62 27.46 42.48
C GLY A 172 -4.95 26.69 42.46
N CYS A 173 -5.44 26.19 43.60
CA CYS A 173 -6.74 25.52 43.67
C CYS A 173 -7.91 26.53 43.60
N GLY A 174 -8.63 26.57 42.47
CA GLY A 174 -9.88 27.31 42.31
C GLY A 174 -11.09 26.40 42.43
N SER A 175 -11.69 26.30 43.62
CA SER A 175 -12.88 25.46 43.87
C SER A 175 -14.18 26.26 43.90
N SER A 176 -15.09 26.01 42.96
CA SER A 176 -16.54 26.13 43.11
C SER A 176 -17.23 25.39 41.95
N GLY A 177 -18.23 24.55 42.15
CA GLY A 177 -18.79 23.95 43.36
C GLY A 177 -19.83 22.89 42.97
N GLY A 178 -20.09 21.90 43.81
CA GLY A 178 -21.04 20.83 43.48
C GLY A 178 -20.76 19.56 44.28
N GLY A 179 -21.40 19.42 45.45
CA GLY A 179 -21.21 18.26 46.31
C GLY A 179 -22.02 17.05 45.86
N CYS A 180 -21.52 15.86 46.17
CA CYS A 180 -22.29 14.63 46.27
C CYS A 180 -21.91 13.93 47.58
N GLY A 181 -22.91 13.52 48.36
CA GLY A 181 -22.74 13.09 49.74
C GLY A 181 -22.21 11.66 49.92
N THR A 182 -21.56 11.42 51.04
CA THR A 182 -21.11 10.10 51.50
C THR A 182 -22.27 9.17 51.85
N GLY A 183 -22.21 7.90 51.43
CA GLY A 183 -23.24 6.91 51.77
C GLY A 183 -22.79 5.45 51.64
N GLY A 184 -22.21 4.91 52.71
CA GLY A 184 -22.29 3.50 53.15
C GLY A 184 -22.14 2.33 52.16
N GLY A 185 -21.01 1.62 52.28
CA GLY A 185 -21.03 0.22 52.73
C GLY A 185 -21.16 -0.94 51.72
N SER A 186 -20.24 -1.90 51.91
CA SER A 186 -20.43 -3.36 51.75
C SER A 186 -20.02 -4.07 50.44
N SER A 187 -18.89 -4.79 50.57
CA SER A 187 -18.67 -6.22 50.19
C SER A 187 -18.52 -6.67 48.73
N HIS A 188 -17.56 -7.61 48.57
CA HIS A 188 -17.16 -8.41 47.39
C HIS A 188 -16.40 -7.65 46.27
N GLY A 189 -15.32 -8.18 45.68
CA GLY A 189 -14.54 -9.37 46.05
C GLY A 189 -13.70 -9.95 44.90
N GLY A 190 -12.38 -10.07 45.07
CA GLY A 190 -11.42 -10.61 44.06
C GLY A 190 -11.13 -9.65 42.89
N CYS A 191 -10.05 -9.75 42.10
CA CYS A 191 -8.82 -10.58 42.04
C CYS A 191 -7.85 -9.87 41.05
N SER A 192 -6.52 -9.97 41.04
CA SER A 192 -5.49 -10.60 41.90
C SER A 192 -4.10 -9.99 41.58
N ASP A 193 -3.04 -10.46 42.25
CA ASP A 193 -1.61 -10.24 41.91
C ASP A 193 -1.30 -10.35 40.39
N CYS A 194 -0.51 -9.47 39.78
CA CYS A 194 0.91 -9.12 39.99
C CYS A 194 1.93 -10.05 39.29
N GLY A 195 2.48 -9.56 38.17
CA GLY A 195 3.90 -9.68 37.82
C GLY A 195 4.46 -10.98 37.25
N VAL A 196 4.89 -10.95 35.99
CA VAL A 196 6.10 -11.66 35.54
C VAL A 196 7.02 -10.70 34.79
N LYS A 197 8.30 -10.69 35.19
CA LYS A 197 9.36 -9.86 34.62
C LYS A 197 10.03 -10.56 33.43
N LYS A 198 10.31 -9.77 32.39
CA LYS A 198 11.64 -9.65 31.73
C LYS A 198 12.39 -10.95 31.42
N LEU A 199 12.25 -11.45 30.18
CA LEU A 199 13.19 -12.38 29.56
C LEU A 199 13.98 -11.67 28.45
N ILE A 200 15.24 -11.32 28.75
CA ILE A 200 16.27 -10.98 27.75
C ILE A 200 17.25 -12.15 27.75
N SER A 201 17.25 -12.94 26.68
CA SER A 201 18.07 -14.15 26.55
C SER A 201 19.50 -13.82 26.10
N GLY A 202 20.41 -13.67 27.05
CA GLY A 202 21.86 -13.64 26.80
C GLY A 202 22.54 -14.96 27.21
N SER A 203 22.88 -15.81 26.23
CA SER A 203 23.74 -16.99 26.43
C SER A 203 24.85 -16.95 25.36
N ARG A 204 25.99 -16.34 25.67
CA ARG A 204 27.20 -16.97 26.24
C ARG A 204 27.94 -17.91 25.27
N ARG A 205 28.96 -17.35 24.63
CA ARG A 205 30.17 -18.10 24.24
C ARG A 205 30.92 -18.54 25.50
N SER A 206 31.40 -19.79 25.56
CA SER A 206 32.79 -20.11 25.94
C SER A 206 33.12 -21.58 25.66
N ALA A 207 34.42 -21.90 25.62
CA ALA A 207 34.99 -23.16 25.19
C ALA A 207 34.91 -24.30 26.24
N VAL A 208 35.12 -25.53 25.78
CA VAL A 208 36.19 -26.48 26.20
C VAL A 208 35.92 -27.84 25.54
N ARG A 209 36.70 -28.23 24.53
CA ARG A 209 37.74 -29.28 24.62
C ARG A 209 38.51 -29.41 23.30
#